data_AF-A0A540X7K7-F1
#
_entry.id   AF-A0A540X7K7-F1
#
_cell.length_a   1.000
_cell.length_b   1.000
_cell.length_c   1.000
_cell.angle_alpha   90.00
_cell.angle_beta   90.00
_cell.angle_gamma   90.00
#
_symmetry.space_group_name_H-M   'P 1'
#
loop_
_entity.id
_entity.type
_entity.pdbx_description
1 polymer ?
#
loop_
_entity_poly.entity_id
_entity_poly.type
_entity_poly.pdbx_seq_one_letter_code
_entity_poly.pdbx_strand_id
1 'polypeptide(L)'
;MPQESTLTTTVPFPKGRQNLERDAGFARGEMRAPVGTVTDAVVMDCELTVTASANTAALTLPQQISVLAAFSVSLKLHLGDTGATLEPFQSVTLDRLRLDALRLLEQDAEGLAAASGGLATAFVTGNNSLKFRAYLPTGHVAKIREAVLFTGLSVEQLLDAELTLSRSDADPFKTAAAALALSSVRVTFSPGFKKAEARRLGIPPHVRRVVNAESDTITTPEGLVVDLSHDGALAGNLLGALTVRAGGVLVADDPATPATIYADWLRKYPGASTEEKTVTTYRTPVFVIAPNVLTRHYAGSVSAKMKEKATEWAGRVLYIPLLTHDQVCSMVEQYAGRIERGRAILAVCTAMYEGMSVADHMLPYTGMTIFRDDEEGFSDYPGLYCAAGGKPYVVVPEQRQRAAAYRVKDAMASTPQHPTGNRRLVRSIVLDECRWVPGAVTDPGGFEVISKVRQDVTAILRGAASSKWAELANAF
;
A
#
# COMPACT_ATOMS: atom_id res chain seq x y z
N MET A 1 -19.89 -8.68 -38.74
CA MET A 1 -18.70 -8.36 -37.92
C MET A 1 -18.79 -9.22 -36.67
N PRO A 2 -17.77 -10.02 -36.35
CA PRO A 2 -17.77 -10.81 -35.11
C PRO A 2 -17.68 -9.86 -33.92
N GLN A 3 -18.46 -10.12 -32.87
CA GLN A 3 -18.27 -9.47 -31.57
C GLN A 3 -16.88 -9.83 -31.06
N GLU A 4 -15.98 -8.84 -30.94
CA GLU A 4 -14.77 -8.99 -30.15
C GLU A 4 -15.20 -9.29 -28.72
N SER A 5 -15.09 -10.56 -28.33
CA SER A 5 -15.21 -10.99 -26.95
C SER A 5 -14.14 -10.26 -26.15
N THR A 6 -14.51 -9.18 -25.48
CA THR A 6 -13.63 -8.50 -24.53
C THR A 6 -13.37 -9.49 -23.41
N LEU A 7 -12.19 -10.12 -23.44
CA LEU A 7 -11.78 -11.11 -22.45
C LEU A 7 -11.94 -10.48 -21.07
N THR A 8 -12.98 -10.92 -20.36
CA THR A 8 -13.33 -10.43 -19.03
C THR A 8 -12.86 -11.49 -18.05
N THR A 9 -11.81 -11.20 -17.29
CA THR A 9 -11.43 -12.05 -16.16
C THR A 9 -12.50 -11.88 -15.09
N THR A 10 -13.26 -12.95 -14.87
CA THR A 10 -14.37 -13.00 -13.90
C THR A 10 -13.97 -13.90 -12.76
N VAL A 11 -13.78 -13.35 -11.55
CA VAL A 11 -13.43 -14.17 -10.38
C VAL A 11 -14.11 -13.63 -9.11
N PRO A 12 -14.48 -14.50 -8.14
CA PRO A 12 -15.08 -14.10 -6.87
C PRO A 12 -14.30 -13.03 -6.09
N PHE A 13 -15.01 -12.06 -5.54
CA PHE A 13 -14.61 -11.05 -4.57
C PHE A 13 -15.52 -11.22 -3.39
N PRO A 14 -15.09 -11.69 -2.22
CA PRO A 14 -15.94 -12.38 -1.26
C PRO A 14 -17.20 -11.68 -0.73
N LYS A 15 -17.59 -10.47 -1.17
CA LYS A 15 -18.78 -9.71 -0.76
C LYS A 15 -19.20 -8.69 -1.83
N GLY A 16 -20.14 -9.01 -2.72
CA GLY A 16 -20.48 -8.14 -3.87
C GLY A 16 -21.74 -7.31 -3.68
N ARG A 17 -22.68 -7.77 -2.86
CA ARG A 17 -23.94 -7.09 -2.58
C ARG A 17 -24.46 -7.54 -1.21
N GLN A 18 -24.66 -6.60 -0.28
CA GLN A 18 -25.10 -6.93 1.07
C GLN A 18 -26.24 -6.03 1.51
N ASN A 19 -27.32 -6.65 1.95
CA ASN A 19 -28.34 -6.00 2.75
C ASN A 19 -27.95 -6.25 4.21
N LEU A 20 -27.56 -5.18 4.92
CA LEU A 20 -27.33 -5.26 6.36
C LEU A 20 -28.69 -5.15 7.06
N GLU A 21 -29.46 -6.25 7.06
CA GLU A 21 -30.48 -6.47 8.08
C GLU A 21 -29.82 -7.20 9.25
N ARG A 22 -30.20 -6.84 10.49
CA ARG A 22 -29.57 -7.23 11.78
C ARG A 22 -28.80 -8.56 11.73
N ASP A 23 -27.49 -8.48 11.94
CA ASP A 23 -26.55 -9.59 12.17
C ASP A 23 -26.57 -10.74 11.16
N ALA A 24 -26.31 -10.45 9.89
CA ALA A 24 -25.96 -11.45 8.89
C ALA A 24 -24.47 -11.40 8.53
N GLY A 25 -23.75 -12.47 8.87
CA GLY A 25 -22.43 -12.75 8.32
C GLY A 25 -22.46 -12.77 6.79
N PHE A 26 -21.40 -12.28 6.19
CA PHE A 26 -21.35 -11.89 4.80
C PHE A 26 -21.03 -13.03 3.80
N ALA A 27 -21.76 -13.09 2.68
CA ALA A 27 -21.57 -14.08 1.60
C ALA A 27 -20.76 -13.58 0.37
N ARG A 28 -20.08 -14.53 -0.29
CA ARG A 28 -19.17 -14.41 -1.47
C ARG A 28 -19.74 -13.54 -2.62
N GLY A 29 -19.00 -12.55 -3.13
CA GLY A 29 -19.28 -11.78 -4.36
C GLY A 29 -18.24 -12.03 -5.46
N GLU A 30 -18.10 -11.12 -6.46
CA GLU A 30 -17.18 -11.17 -7.62
C GLU A 30 -16.52 -9.80 -7.93
N MET A 31 -15.23 -9.77 -8.29
CA MET A 31 -14.49 -8.58 -8.74
C MET A 31 -14.05 -8.84 -10.17
N ARG A 32 -14.49 -7.96 -11.06
CA ARG A 32 -14.23 -8.05 -12.49
C ARG A 32 -13.55 -6.77 -12.93
N ALA A 33 -12.44 -6.89 -13.64
CA ALA A 33 -11.75 -5.76 -14.23
C ALA A 33 -11.27 -6.10 -15.64
N PRO A 34 -11.15 -5.09 -16.53
CA PRO A 34 -10.59 -5.31 -17.86
C PRO A 34 -9.12 -5.74 -17.79
N VAL A 35 -8.69 -6.58 -18.74
CA VAL A 35 -7.28 -6.95 -18.90
C VAL A 35 -6.43 -5.69 -19.13
N GLY A 36 -5.22 -5.65 -18.54
CA GLY A 36 -4.32 -4.50 -18.66
C GLY A 36 -4.71 -3.32 -17.76
N THR A 37 -5.56 -3.54 -16.77
CA THR A 37 -5.87 -2.55 -15.73
C THR A 37 -5.26 -2.93 -14.40
N VAL A 38 -5.04 -1.91 -13.57
CA VAL A 38 -4.66 -2.05 -12.16
C VAL A 38 -5.74 -1.40 -11.30
N THR A 39 -5.92 -1.95 -10.09
CA THR A 39 -6.87 -1.47 -9.09
C THR A 39 -6.11 -0.76 -7.98
N ASP A 40 -6.25 0.56 -7.89
CA ASP A 40 -5.63 1.38 -6.84
C ASP A 40 -6.55 1.58 -5.64
N ALA A 41 -7.87 1.46 -5.85
CA ALA A 41 -8.84 1.44 -4.78
C ALA A 41 -9.88 0.33 -4.98
N VAL A 42 -10.34 -0.25 -3.88
CA VAL A 42 -11.66 -0.89 -3.86
C VAL A 42 -12.68 0.20 -3.58
N VAL A 43 -13.60 0.39 -4.50
CA VAL A 43 -14.69 1.37 -4.40
C VAL A 43 -15.85 0.74 -3.66
N MET A 44 -16.29 1.38 -2.58
CA MET A 44 -17.45 0.97 -1.80
C MET A 44 -18.59 1.94 -2.04
N ASP A 45 -19.61 1.50 -2.78
CA ASP A 45 -20.84 2.24 -3.02
C ASP A 45 -21.87 1.90 -1.93
N CYS A 46 -22.22 2.89 -1.11
CA CYS A 46 -23.24 2.77 -0.06
C CYS A 46 -24.54 3.41 -0.52
N GLU A 47 -25.62 2.63 -0.56
CA GLU A 47 -27.00 3.07 -0.77
C GLU A 47 -27.75 2.94 0.56
N LEU A 48 -28.23 4.05 1.11
CA LEU A 48 -28.86 4.12 2.42
C LEU A 48 -30.31 4.58 2.30
N THR A 49 -31.17 4.08 3.18
CA THR A 49 -32.49 4.67 3.44
C THR A 49 -32.53 5.16 4.88
N VAL A 50 -32.85 6.45 5.06
CA VAL A 50 -32.94 7.12 6.36
C VAL A 50 -34.38 7.58 6.57
N THR A 51 -35.01 7.14 7.65
CA THR A 51 -36.31 7.63 8.08
C THR A 51 -36.12 8.89 8.92
N ALA A 52 -36.81 9.97 8.58
CA ALA A 52 -36.87 11.18 9.38
C ALA A 52 -38.26 11.31 10.05
N SER A 53 -38.30 11.47 11.37
CA SER A 53 -39.54 11.70 12.12
C SER A 53 -40.03 13.15 12.02
N ALA A 54 -39.18 14.06 11.56
CA ALA A 54 -39.50 15.46 11.27
C ALA A 54 -38.55 15.99 10.19
N ASN A 55 -38.93 17.09 9.53
CA ASN A 55 -38.04 17.79 8.62
C ASN A 55 -36.77 18.19 9.38
N THR A 56 -35.61 17.77 8.87
CA THR A 56 -34.30 18.01 9.47
C THR A 56 -33.43 18.73 8.46
N ALA A 57 -32.70 19.76 8.90
CA ALA A 57 -31.74 20.44 8.04
C ALA A 57 -30.66 19.47 7.53
N ALA A 58 -29.92 19.90 6.50
CA ALA A 58 -28.75 19.17 6.03
C ALA A 58 -27.77 18.90 7.18
N LEU A 59 -27.19 17.70 7.20
CA LEU A 59 -26.15 17.39 8.19
C LEU A 59 -24.96 18.33 7.99
N THR A 60 -24.45 18.86 9.10
CA THR A 60 -23.17 19.58 9.11
C THR A 60 -22.01 18.63 8.81
N LEU A 61 -20.87 19.15 8.35
CA LEU A 61 -19.71 18.30 8.08
C LEU A 61 -19.28 17.42 9.27
N PRO A 62 -19.21 17.92 10.53
CA PRO A 62 -18.93 17.05 11.68
C PRO A 62 -19.92 15.89 11.83
N GLN A 63 -21.21 16.13 11.59
CA GLN A 63 -22.24 15.08 11.61
C GLN A 63 -22.05 14.09 10.46
N GLN A 64 -21.73 14.55 9.26
CA GLN A 64 -21.44 13.69 8.11
C GLN A 64 -20.22 12.78 8.37
N ILE A 65 -19.17 13.33 8.97
CA ILE A 65 -17.97 12.59 9.35
C ILE A 65 -18.27 11.58 10.47
N SER A 66 -19.12 11.92 11.44
CA SER A 66 -19.60 10.99 12.46
C SER A 66 -20.36 9.80 11.85
N VAL A 67 -21.19 10.05 10.82
CA VAL A 67 -21.87 8.97 10.08
C VAL A 67 -20.85 8.05 9.40
N LEU A 68 -19.83 8.59 8.73
CA LEU A 68 -18.76 7.77 8.15
C LEU A 68 -17.98 6.98 9.21
N ALA A 69 -17.72 7.58 10.38
CA ALA A 69 -16.99 6.96 11.47
C ALA A 69 -17.70 5.77 12.12
N ALA A 70 -19.02 5.67 11.95
CA ALA A 70 -19.80 4.53 12.41
C ALA A 70 -19.60 3.26 11.56
N PHE A 71 -19.01 3.38 10.37
CA PHE A 71 -18.70 2.24 9.51
C PHE A 71 -17.20 1.97 9.54
N SER A 72 -16.81 0.72 9.72
CA SER A 72 -15.40 0.30 9.72
C SER A 72 -15.13 -0.84 8.75
N VAL A 73 -13.93 -0.87 8.20
CA VAL A 73 -13.51 -1.84 7.18
C VAL A 73 -12.26 -2.57 7.64
N SER A 74 -12.28 -3.90 7.47
CA SER A 74 -11.11 -4.76 7.57
C SER A 74 -10.79 -5.35 6.20
N LEU A 75 -9.51 -5.44 5.87
CA LEU A 75 -9.00 -6.06 4.66
C LEU A 75 -7.92 -7.04 5.07
N LYS A 76 -8.03 -8.28 4.60
CA LYS A 76 -7.07 -9.35 4.82
C LYS A 76 -6.65 -9.93 3.47
N LEU A 77 -5.35 -10.13 3.27
CA LEU A 77 -4.74 -10.73 2.09
C LEU A 77 -4.02 -12.02 2.50
N HIS A 78 -4.28 -13.12 1.81
CA HIS A 78 -3.58 -14.38 2.03
C HIS A 78 -2.33 -14.46 1.15
N LEU A 79 -1.16 -14.73 1.75
CA LEU A 79 0.13 -14.87 1.06
C LEU A 79 0.43 -16.35 0.77
N GLY A 80 -0.20 -16.88 -0.28
CA GLY A 80 -0.03 -18.25 -0.74
C GLY A 80 -0.36 -19.33 0.31
N ASP A 81 0.12 -20.55 0.06
CA ASP A 81 -0.18 -21.74 0.86
C ASP A 81 0.57 -21.79 2.20
N THR A 82 1.44 -20.81 2.48
CA THR A 82 2.18 -20.71 3.74
C THR A 82 1.27 -20.40 4.94
N GLY A 83 0.03 -19.98 4.70
CA GLY A 83 -0.90 -19.54 5.73
C GLY A 83 -0.59 -18.16 6.31
N ALA A 84 0.43 -17.46 5.79
CA ALA A 84 0.73 -16.09 6.20
C ALA A 84 -0.36 -15.14 5.68
N THR A 85 -0.89 -14.30 6.56
CA THR A 85 -1.94 -13.34 6.23
C THR A 85 -1.48 -11.93 6.52
N LEU A 86 -1.63 -11.04 5.55
CA LEU A 86 -1.48 -9.61 5.76
C LEU A 86 -2.85 -9.02 6.06
N GLU A 87 -2.91 -8.07 6.99
CA GLU A 87 -4.15 -7.37 7.31
C GLU A 87 -3.95 -5.87 7.09
N PRO A 88 -4.01 -5.37 5.85
CA PRO A 88 -3.78 -3.95 5.59
C PRO A 88 -4.71 -3.05 6.39
N PHE A 89 -5.98 -3.44 6.56
CA PHE A 89 -6.95 -2.73 7.38
C PHE A 89 -7.47 -3.64 8.50
N GLN A 90 -7.44 -3.13 9.73
CA GLN A 90 -7.99 -3.80 10.91
C GLN A 90 -9.08 -2.91 11.53
N SER A 91 -10.33 -3.08 11.12
CA SER A 91 -11.48 -2.30 11.57
C SER A 91 -11.26 -0.79 11.49
N VAL A 92 -10.77 -0.31 10.35
CA VAL A 92 -10.48 1.11 10.13
C VAL A 92 -11.77 1.82 9.71
N THR A 93 -12.11 2.92 10.39
CA THR A 93 -13.34 3.66 10.10
C THR A 93 -13.27 4.42 8.76
N LEU A 94 -14.40 4.58 8.05
CA LEU A 94 -14.42 5.11 6.67
C LEU A 94 -13.94 6.55 6.57
N ASP A 95 -14.21 7.36 7.57
CA ASP A 95 -13.72 8.73 7.69
C ASP A 95 -12.19 8.81 7.82
N ARG A 96 -11.53 7.77 8.37
CA ARG A 96 -10.06 7.66 8.38
C ARG A 96 -9.55 7.18 7.02
N LEU A 97 -10.22 6.20 6.41
CA LEU A 97 -9.88 5.72 5.06
C LEU A 97 -10.07 6.80 4.00
N ARG A 98 -11.06 7.69 4.16
CA ARG A 98 -11.24 8.91 3.36
C ARG A 98 -9.96 9.76 3.33
N LEU A 99 -9.34 9.97 4.49
CA LEU A 99 -8.09 10.75 4.58
C LEU A 99 -6.92 10.02 3.93
N ASP A 100 -6.84 8.70 4.07
CA ASP A 100 -5.83 7.89 3.38
C ASP A 100 -6.02 7.95 1.85
N ALA A 101 -7.27 7.89 1.37
CA ALA A 101 -7.59 7.98 -0.05
C ALA A 101 -7.28 9.37 -0.61
N LEU A 102 -7.63 10.44 0.09
CA LEU A 102 -7.23 11.80 -0.28
C LEU A 102 -5.71 11.92 -0.38
N ARG A 103 -4.98 11.26 0.52
CA ARG A 103 -3.51 11.33 0.57
C ARG A 103 -2.81 10.49 -0.50
N LEU A 104 -3.28 9.27 -0.73
CA LEU A 104 -2.63 8.29 -1.61
C LEU A 104 -3.16 8.34 -3.04
N LEU A 105 -4.42 8.71 -3.21
CA LEU A 105 -5.16 8.64 -4.47
C LEU A 105 -5.64 10.01 -4.95
N GLU A 106 -5.57 11.05 -4.11
CA GLU A 106 -6.14 12.38 -4.37
C GLU A 106 -7.67 12.31 -4.61
N GLN A 107 -8.32 11.32 -4.00
CA GLN A 107 -9.76 11.08 -4.13
C GLN A 107 -10.46 11.21 -2.78
N ASP A 108 -11.53 12.00 -2.75
CA ASP A 108 -12.41 12.13 -1.58
C ASP A 108 -13.65 11.23 -1.69
N ALA A 109 -14.39 11.04 -0.60
CA ALA A 109 -15.66 10.34 -0.59
C ALA A 109 -16.72 11.09 -1.41
N GLU A 110 -17.20 10.50 -2.51
CA GLU A 110 -18.28 11.09 -3.30
C GLU A 110 -19.60 11.02 -2.54
N GLY A 111 -20.44 12.04 -2.67
CA GLY A 111 -21.70 12.11 -1.95
C GLY A 111 -21.59 12.64 -0.52
N LEU A 112 -20.38 12.87 0.02
CA LEU A 112 -20.19 13.48 1.34
C LEU A 112 -20.80 14.89 1.42
N ALA A 113 -20.31 15.80 0.58
CA ALA A 113 -20.77 17.19 0.52
C ALA A 113 -21.96 17.40 -0.44
N ALA A 114 -22.55 16.34 -0.99
CA ALA A 114 -23.60 16.47 -2.00
C ALA A 114 -24.96 16.83 -1.35
N ALA A 115 -25.46 18.02 -1.66
CA ALA A 115 -26.74 18.56 -1.16
C ALA A 115 -27.98 17.86 -1.72
N SER A 116 -27.82 17.01 -2.75
CA SER A 116 -28.88 16.21 -3.35
C SER A 116 -28.45 14.77 -3.43
N GLY A 117 -29.16 13.88 -2.74
CA GLY A 117 -28.93 12.44 -2.76
C GLY A 117 -27.67 11.97 -2.02
N GLY A 118 -26.93 12.86 -1.34
CA GLY A 118 -25.76 12.54 -0.52
C GLY A 118 -25.92 12.91 0.96
N LEU A 119 -24.86 12.79 1.75
CA LEU A 119 -24.89 12.99 3.21
C LEU A 119 -25.21 14.44 3.62
N ALA A 120 -24.98 15.43 2.75
CA ALA A 120 -25.33 16.83 2.97
C ALA A 120 -26.77 17.18 2.53
N THR A 121 -27.61 16.20 2.23
CA THR A 121 -29.02 16.42 1.85
C THR A 121 -29.86 16.82 3.06
N ALA A 122 -30.80 17.74 2.89
CA ALA A 122 -31.83 18.02 3.89
C ALA A 122 -32.90 16.92 3.88
N PHE A 123 -33.40 16.54 5.06
CA PHE A 123 -34.31 15.41 5.22
C PHE A 123 -35.75 15.88 5.35
N VAL A 124 -36.63 15.31 4.53
CA VAL A 124 -38.08 15.48 4.68
C VAL A 124 -38.63 14.36 5.55
N THR A 125 -39.71 14.65 6.29
CA THR A 125 -40.41 13.63 7.08
C THR A 125 -40.74 12.40 6.23
N GLY A 126 -40.41 11.21 6.71
CA GLY A 126 -40.54 9.94 5.99
C GLY A 126 -39.20 9.37 5.51
N ASN A 127 -39.24 8.54 4.47
CA ASN A 127 -38.05 7.83 3.95
C ASN A 127 -37.27 8.69 2.97
N ASN A 128 -35.96 8.82 3.19
CA ASN A 128 -35.02 9.54 2.34
C ASN A 128 -33.96 8.56 1.84
N SER A 129 -33.69 8.54 0.54
CA SER A 129 -32.63 7.72 -0.05
C SER A 129 -31.36 8.53 -0.24
N LEU A 130 -30.23 8.00 0.23
CA LEU A 130 -28.92 8.62 0.14
C LEU A 130 -27.92 7.66 -0.52
N LYS A 131 -26.92 8.21 -1.20
CA LYS A 131 -25.79 7.48 -1.73
C LYS A 131 -24.48 8.20 -1.41
N PHE A 132 -23.48 7.43 -1.04
CA PHE A 132 -22.10 7.92 -0.99
C PHE A 132 -21.14 6.81 -1.42
N ARG A 133 -19.96 7.20 -1.84
CA ARG A 133 -18.89 6.31 -2.28
C ARG A 133 -17.65 6.54 -1.42
N ALA A 134 -17.09 5.46 -0.89
CA ALA A 134 -15.80 5.48 -0.22
C ALA A 134 -14.73 4.78 -1.06
N TYR A 135 -13.53 5.32 -1.06
CA TYR A 135 -12.36 4.76 -1.73
C TYR A 135 -11.47 4.07 -0.70
N LEU A 136 -11.20 2.78 -0.90
CA LEU A 136 -10.37 1.97 0.01
C LEU A 136 -9.01 1.71 -0.69
N PRO A 137 -7.91 2.41 -0.31
CA PRO A 137 -6.65 2.31 -1.04
C PRO A 137 -6.03 0.91 -0.97
N THR A 138 -5.93 0.22 -2.10
CA THR A 138 -5.42 -1.16 -2.17
C THR A 138 -4.20 -1.32 -3.07
N GLY A 139 -3.77 -0.26 -3.75
CA GLY A 139 -2.51 -0.20 -4.48
C GLY A 139 -1.26 -0.36 -3.60
N HIS A 140 -0.08 -0.24 -4.21
CA HIS A 140 1.22 -0.25 -3.54
C HIS A 140 2.03 1.01 -3.87
N VAL A 141 3.09 1.24 -3.09
CA VAL A 141 4.02 2.34 -3.35
C VAL A 141 5.06 1.90 -4.38
N ALA A 142 5.00 2.50 -5.57
CA ALA A 142 6.00 2.28 -6.61
C ALA A 142 7.28 3.06 -6.34
N LYS A 143 7.13 4.25 -5.71
CA LYS A 143 8.24 5.15 -5.44
C LYS A 143 7.96 6.12 -4.32
N ILE A 144 9.00 6.51 -3.60
CA ILE A 144 9.01 7.69 -2.75
C ILE A 144 10.02 8.68 -3.31
N ARG A 145 9.51 9.78 -3.88
CA ARG A 145 10.27 10.97 -4.32
C ARG A 145 9.82 12.17 -3.46
N GLU A 146 9.78 13.36 -4.04
CA GLU A 146 9.09 14.53 -3.49
C GLU A 146 7.61 14.24 -3.17
N ALA A 147 7.00 13.29 -3.91
CA ALA A 147 5.70 12.71 -3.64
C ALA A 147 5.77 11.18 -3.59
N VAL A 148 4.83 10.57 -2.86
CA VAL A 148 4.60 9.12 -2.88
C VAL A 148 3.85 8.80 -4.16
N LEU A 149 4.43 7.94 -5.00
CA LEU A 149 3.73 7.42 -6.17
C LEU A 149 3.01 6.13 -5.79
N PHE A 150 1.70 6.23 -5.68
CA PHE A 150 0.82 5.10 -5.42
C PHE A 150 0.30 4.54 -6.74
N THR A 151 0.38 3.23 -6.90
CA THR A 151 -0.04 2.54 -8.14
C THR A 151 -0.88 1.34 -7.79
N GLY A 152 -1.83 1.00 -8.67
CA GLY A 152 -2.76 -0.11 -8.40
C GLY A 152 -2.09 -1.48 -8.38
N LEU A 153 -2.80 -2.44 -7.82
CA LEU A 153 -2.49 -3.86 -7.91
C LEU A 153 -3.23 -4.51 -9.07
N SER A 154 -2.65 -5.56 -9.62
CA SER A 154 -3.36 -6.45 -10.51
C SER A 154 -4.60 -7.03 -9.81
N VAL A 155 -5.66 -7.21 -10.59
CA VAL A 155 -6.91 -7.73 -10.04
C VAL A 155 -6.73 -9.14 -9.55
N GLU A 156 -5.89 -9.95 -10.21
CA GLU A 156 -5.60 -11.30 -9.76
C GLU A 156 -5.10 -11.30 -8.32
N GLN A 157 -4.23 -10.36 -7.91
CA GLN A 157 -3.77 -10.27 -6.53
C GLN A 157 -4.91 -10.04 -5.53
N LEU A 158 -5.89 -9.20 -5.87
CA LEU A 158 -6.99 -8.82 -4.99
C LEU A 158 -8.07 -9.92 -4.85
N LEU A 159 -7.98 -11.01 -5.63
CA LEU A 159 -9.00 -12.08 -5.61
C LEU A 159 -9.04 -12.86 -4.30
N ASP A 160 -7.91 -13.00 -3.61
CA ASP A 160 -7.84 -13.67 -2.31
C ASP A 160 -7.96 -12.67 -1.14
N ALA A 161 -8.46 -11.48 -1.41
CA ALA A 161 -8.68 -10.47 -0.40
C ALA A 161 -10.02 -10.69 0.31
N GLU A 162 -10.00 -10.78 1.62
CA GLU A 162 -11.20 -10.75 2.45
C GLU A 162 -11.44 -9.32 2.94
N LEU A 163 -12.46 -8.69 2.38
CA LEU A 163 -12.98 -7.42 2.88
C LEU A 163 -14.10 -7.69 3.88
N THR A 164 -14.18 -6.91 4.95
CA THR A 164 -15.28 -6.97 5.92
C THR A 164 -15.68 -5.55 6.28
N LEU A 165 -16.98 -5.25 6.19
CA LEU A 165 -17.55 -3.99 6.64
C LEU A 165 -18.30 -4.24 7.94
N SER A 166 -18.06 -3.43 8.96
CA SER A 166 -18.82 -3.44 10.21
C SER A 166 -19.47 -2.09 10.42
N ARG A 167 -20.55 -2.07 11.19
CA ARG A 167 -21.22 -0.84 11.64
C ARG A 167 -21.25 -0.84 13.16
N SER A 168 -21.14 0.33 13.78
CA SER A 168 -21.40 0.50 15.21
C SER A 168 -22.83 0.07 15.58
N ASP A 169 -22.99 -0.36 16.83
CA ASP A 169 -24.30 -0.72 17.39
C ASP A 169 -25.26 0.48 17.48
N ALA A 170 -24.70 1.66 17.74
CA ALA A 170 -25.45 2.92 17.72
C ALA A 170 -25.82 3.31 16.28
N ASP A 171 -27.06 3.78 16.09
CA ASP A 171 -27.53 4.29 14.81
C ASP A 171 -26.76 5.59 14.45
N PRO A 172 -26.01 5.61 13.34
CA PRO A 172 -25.19 6.76 12.97
C PRO A 172 -26.01 8.02 12.70
N PHE A 173 -27.19 7.87 12.09
CA PHE A 173 -28.04 9.01 11.75
C PHE A 173 -28.75 9.54 12.98
N LYS A 174 -29.19 8.67 13.89
CA LYS A 174 -29.78 9.09 15.16
C LYS A 174 -28.79 9.81 16.07
N THR A 175 -27.53 9.37 16.04
CA THR A 175 -26.43 10.02 16.77
C THR A 175 -26.11 11.40 16.17
N ALA A 176 -26.14 11.52 14.83
CA ALA A 176 -25.94 12.79 14.15
C ALA A 176 -27.09 13.78 14.39
N ALA A 177 -28.34 13.31 14.29
CA ALA A 177 -29.53 14.09 14.57
C ALA A 177 -30.66 13.18 15.08
N ALA A 178 -31.20 13.49 16.26
CA ALA A 178 -32.14 12.62 16.97
C ALA A 178 -33.44 12.28 16.20
N ALA A 179 -33.83 13.11 15.23
CA ALA A 179 -35.00 12.92 14.36
C ALA A 179 -34.74 11.95 13.19
N LEU A 180 -33.52 11.48 12.99
CA LEU A 180 -33.15 10.58 11.90
C LEU A 180 -32.91 9.16 12.42
N ALA A 181 -33.21 8.16 11.60
CA ALA A 181 -32.93 6.76 11.87
C ALA A 181 -32.56 6.01 10.59
N LEU A 182 -31.50 5.23 10.65
CA LEU A 182 -31.06 4.39 9.55
C LEU A 182 -31.98 3.17 9.41
N SER A 183 -32.68 3.09 8.28
CA SER A 183 -33.66 2.03 8.03
C SER A 183 -33.08 0.88 7.23
N SER A 184 -32.30 1.17 6.19
CA SER A 184 -31.65 0.15 5.39
C SER A 184 -30.27 0.61 4.92
N VAL A 185 -29.35 -0.34 4.80
CA VAL A 185 -28.03 -0.15 4.19
C VAL A 185 -27.83 -1.22 3.15
N ARG A 186 -27.46 -0.79 1.96
CA ARG A 186 -26.99 -1.68 0.90
C ARG A 186 -25.61 -1.23 0.44
N VAL A 187 -24.67 -2.17 0.43
CA VAL A 187 -23.29 -1.91 0.00
C VAL A 187 -22.94 -2.76 -1.21
N THR A 188 -22.31 -2.12 -2.20
CA THR A 188 -21.75 -2.76 -3.39
C THR A 188 -20.26 -2.41 -3.46
N PHE A 189 -19.43 -3.40 -3.73
CA PHE A 189 -17.99 -3.19 -3.92
C PHE A 189 -17.63 -3.35 -5.39
N SER A 190 -16.78 -2.47 -5.90
CA SER A 190 -16.27 -2.52 -7.27
C SER A 190 -14.78 -2.15 -7.32
N PRO A 191 -14.00 -2.66 -8.29
CA PRO A 191 -12.62 -2.22 -8.46
C PRO A 191 -12.59 -0.81 -9.08
N GLY A 192 -11.82 0.10 -8.47
CA GLY A 192 -11.41 1.35 -9.11
C GLY A 192 -10.25 1.06 -10.04
N PHE A 193 -10.52 0.97 -11.35
CA PHE A 193 -9.51 0.58 -12.33
C PHE A 193 -8.85 1.79 -13.01
N LYS A 194 -7.54 1.69 -13.24
CA LYS A 194 -6.76 2.57 -14.11
C LYS A 194 -6.03 1.74 -15.16
N LYS A 195 -5.85 2.31 -16.36
CA LYS A 195 -5.02 1.67 -17.38
C LYS A 195 -3.57 1.67 -16.88
N ALA A 196 -2.91 0.52 -16.95
CA ALA A 196 -1.49 0.41 -16.71
C ALA A 196 -0.83 -0.29 -17.90
N GLU A 197 0.41 0.06 -18.19
CA GLU A 197 1.17 -0.61 -19.24
C GLU A 197 1.45 -2.08 -18.91
N ALA A 198 1.57 -2.40 -17.63
CA ALA A 198 1.90 -3.74 -17.16
C ALA A 198 1.20 -4.08 -15.83
N ARG A 199 0.98 -5.38 -15.60
CA ARG A 199 0.37 -5.92 -14.38
C ARG A 199 1.29 -5.70 -13.18
N ARG A 200 0.71 -5.46 -12.00
CA ARG A 200 1.47 -5.15 -10.77
C ARG A 200 1.13 -6.09 -9.63
N LEU A 201 2.13 -6.43 -8.85
CA LEU A 201 2.02 -7.23 -7.63
C LEU A 201 2.75 -6.48 -6.51
N GLY A 202 2.13 -6.28 -5.35
CA GLY A 202 2.73 -5.45 -4.30
C GLY A 202 1.94 -5.50 -3.01
N ILE A 203 2.29 -4.69 -2.01
CA ILE A 203 1.58 -4.71 -0.72
C ILE A 203 0.92 -3.36 -0.49
N PRO A 204 -0.38 -3.34 -0.12
CA PRO A 204 -1.00 -2.12 0.30
C PRO A 204 -0.47 -1.65 1.66
N PRO A 205 -0.41 -0.32 1.90
CA PRO A 205 -0.05 0.21 3.19
C PRO A 205 -0.92 -0.36 4.32
N HIS A 206 -0.27 -0.79 5.39
CA HIS A 206 -0.90 -1.20 6.62
C HIS A 206 -1.30 0.02 7.44
N VAL A 207 -2.57 0.05 7.83
CA VAL A 207 -3.11 1.00 8.78
C VAL A 207 -3.13 0.36 10.15
N ARG A 208 -2.47 0.96 11.14
CA ARG A 208 -2.47 0.47 12.53
C ARG A 208 -2.79 1.58 13.50
N ARG A 209 -3.60 1.27 14.49
CA ARG A 209 -3.66 2.03 15.74
C ARG A 209 -2.54 1.49 16.65
N VAL A 210 -1.73 2.38 17.19
CA VAL A 210 -0.69 2.06 18.16
C VAL A 210 -1.08 2.75 19.46
N VAL A 211 -1.34 1.98 20.50
CA VAL A 211 -1.72 2.49 21.82
C VAL A 211 -0.59 2.20 22.77
N ASN A 212 -0.24 3.16 23.62
CA ASN A 212 0.62 2.88 24.76
C ASN A 212 -0.09 3.31 26.06
N ALA A 213 -0.32 2.32 26.92
CA ALA A 213 -0.78 2.55 28.28
C ALA A 213 0.45 2.75 29.17
N GLU A 214 0.46 3.82 29.96
CA GLU A 214 1.50 4.10 30.98
C GLU A 214 2.90 4.55 30.48
N SER A 215 3.16 4.64 29.17
CA SER A 215 4.41 5.20 28.62
C SER A 215 4.17 6.51 27.87
N ASP A 216 5.17 7.39 27.94
CA ASP A 216 5.21 8.64 27.18
C ASP A 216 5.63 8.43 25.72
N THR A 217 6.01 7.22 25.30
CA THR A 217 6.59 6.95 23.99
C THR A 217 5.78 5.90 23.22
N ILE A 218 5.51 6.13 21.94
CA ILE A 218 4.95 5.17 21.00
C ILE A 218 6.02 4.85 19.96
N THR A 219 6.21 3.57 19.66
CA THR A 219 7.13 3.11 18.59
C THR A 219 6.32 2.34 17.55
N THR A 220 6.54 2.64 16.28
CA THR A 220 5.91 1.90 15.17
C THR A 220 6.60 0.56 14.93
N PRO A 221 5.91 -0.43 14.34
CA PRO A 221 6.56 -1.60 13.77
C PRO A 221 7.62 -1.21 12.74
N GLU A 222 8.56 -2.13 12.46
CA GLU A 222 9.51 -1.96 11.37
C GLU A 222 8.82 -1.94 10.01
N GLY A 223 9.37 -1.13 9.10
CA GLY A 223 8.86 -0.95 7.75
C GLY A 223 9.00 0.50 7.31
N LEU A 224 8.38 0.83 6.20
CA LEU A 224 8.40 2.19 5.66
C LEU A 224 7.18 2.96 6.16
N VAL A 225 7.39 3.96 7.01
CA VAL A 225 6.30 4.79 7.56
C VAL A 225 5.92 5.90 6.58
N VAL A 226 4.66 5.92 6.18
CA VAL A 226 4.06 6.97 5.34
C VAL A 226 3.41 8.04 6.22
N ASP A 227 2.77 7.65 7.32
CA ASP A 227 2.08 8.58 8.21
C ASP A 227 2.14 8.16 9.68
N LEU A 228 2.21 9.14 10.57
CA LEU A 228 1.89 8.97 11.99
C LEU A 228 0.99 10.14 12.42
N SER A 229 -0.28 9.85 12.68
CA SER A 229 -1.27 10.82 13.18
C SER A 229 -1.73 10.43 14.59
N HIS A 230 -2.27 11.35 15.37
CA HIS A 230 -2.85 11.06 16.68
C HIS A 230 -4.39 11.00 16.59
N ASP A 231 -5.00 10.08 17.33
CA ASP A 231 -6.43 9.77 17.25
C ASP A 231 -7.33 10.63 18.17
N GLY A 232 -6.75 11.46 19.04
CA GLY A 232 -7.47 12.32 20.00
C GLY A 232 -7.53 13.81 19.61
N ALA A 233 -8.54 14.52 20.14
CA ALA A 233 -8.74 15.95 19.98
C ALA A 233 -7.57 16.74 20.58
N LEU A 234 -6.89 17.54 19.74
CA LEU A 234 -5.80 18.44 20.16
C LEU A 234 -6.28 19.33 21.30
N ALA A 235 -7.49 19.90 21.14
CA ALA A 235 -7.98 21.04 21.91
C ALA A 235 -8.00 20.88 23.44
N GLY A 236 -8.04 19.64 23.96
CA GLY A 236 -7.98 19.36 25.39
C GLY A 236 -6.58 19.15 25.97
N ASN A 237 -5.60 18.81 25.12
CA ASN A 237 -4.19 18.53 25.46
C ASN A 237 -3.23 19.46 24.71
N LEU A 238 -3.73 20.60 24.22
CA LEU A 238 -2.96 21.63 23.53
C LEU A 238 -1.98 22.24 24.53
N LEU A 239 -0.75 21.72 24.59
CA LEU A 239 0.51 22.48 24.73
C LEU A 239 1.70 21.50 24.69
N GLY A 240 2.27 21.38 23.50
CA GLY A 240 3.72 21.21 23.27
C GLY A 240 4.43 19.98 23.82
N ALA A 241 4.29 18.82 23.19
CA ALA A 241 4.91 17.62 23.76
C ALA A 241 5.47 16.57 22.81
N LEU A 242 5.23 16.57 21.50
CA LEU A 242 5.53 15.38 20.71
C LEU A 242 6.82 15.50 19.90
N THR A 243 7.90 14.93 20.44
CA THR A 243 9.16 14.75 19.72
C THR A 243 9.10 13.49 18.88
N VAL A 244 9.40 13.57 17.59
CA VAL A 244 9.45 12.39 16.72
C VAL A 244 10.85 12.10 16.24
N ARG A 245 11.27 10.84 16.39
CA ARG A 245 12.51 10.31 15.85
C ARG A 245 12.26 9.17 14.87
N ALA A 246 13.02 9.14 13.79
CA ALA A 246 13.03 8.03 12.84
C ALA A 246 14.46 7.53 12.70
N GLY A 247 14.71 6.24 12.96
CA GLY A 247 16.08 5.70 12.97
C GLY A 247 17.04 6.49 13.89
N GLY A 248 16.54 7.04 15.01
CA GLY A 248 17.31 7.88 15.94
C GLY A 248 17.44 9.36 15.55
N VAL A 249 17.15 9.72 14.31
CA VAL A 249 17.22 11.11 13.81
C VAL A 249 15.98 11.88 14.24
N LEU A 250 16.17 13.08 14.77
CA LEU A 250 15.07 13.99 15.13
C LEU A 250 14.41 14.51 13.85
N VAL A 251 13.12 14.23 13.69
CA VAL A 251 12.36 14.53 12.47
C VAL A 251 11.38 15.68 12.69
N ALA A 252 10.72 15.71 13.84
CA ALA A 252 9.84 16.78 14.25
C ALA A 252 10.10 17.08 15.74
N ASP A 253 10.21 18.37 16.05
CA ASP A 253 10.39 18.88 17.40
C ASP A 253 9.08 19.51 17.91
N ASP A 254 9.06 19.88 19.19
CA ASP A 254 7.93 20.48 19.89
C ASP A 254 7.34 21.67 19.11
N PRO A 255 6.06 21.61 18.63
CA PRO A 255 5.49 22.69 17.84
C PRO A 255 5.29 23.95 18.70
N ALA A 256 5.85 25.07 18.23
CA ALA A 256 5.86 26.32 19.00
C ALA A 256 4.45 26.88 19.31
N THR A 257 3.45 26.68 18.44
CA THR A 257 2.05 27.09 18.69
C THR A 257 1.01 26.23 17.93
N PRO A 258 -0.26 26.19 18.38
CA PRO A 258 -1.36 25.55 17.64
C PRO A 258 -1.59 26.16 16.24
N ALA A 259 -1.32 27.46 16.08
CA ALA A 259 -1.43 28.15 14.80
C ALA A 259 -0.38 27.66 13.78
N THR A 260 0.80 27.23 14.25
CA THR A 260 1.86 26.68 13.40
C THR A 260 1.46 25.33 12.81
N ILE A 261 0.90 24.44 13.65
CA ILE A 261 0.38 23.13 13.22
C ILE A 261 -0.73 23.31 12.18
N TYR A 262 -1.64 24.26 12.45
CA TYR A 262 -2.76 24.55 11.56
C TYR A 262 -2.32 25.18 10.23
N ALA A 263 -1.35 26.07 10.25
CA ALA A 263 -0.78 26.67 9.04
C ALA A 263 -0.06 25.63 8.16
N ASP A 264 0.66 24.69 8.77
CA ASP A 264 1.30 23.58 8.03
C ASP A 264 0.25 22.65 7.40
N TRP A 265 -0.84 22.36 8.12
CA TRP A 265 -1.97 21.62 7.57
C TRP A 265 -2.61 22.30 6.35
N LEU A 266 -2.90 23.60 6.45
CA LEU A 266 -3.43 24.38 5.33
C LEU A 266 -2.46 24.46 4.14
N ARG A 267 -1.14 24.46 4.37
CA ARG A 267 -0.15 24.46 3.30
C ARG A 267 -0.18 23.17 2.48
N LYS A 268 -0.52 22.03 3.12
CA LYS A 268 -0.62 20.72 2.48
C LYS A 268 -1.98 20.47 1.83
N TYR A 269 -3.04 21.03 2.39
CA TYR A 269 -4.41 20.93 1.85
C TYR A 269 -4.96 22.33 1.56
N PRO A 270 -4.45 23.03 0.53
CA PRO A 270 -4.85 24.40 0.22
C PRO A 270 -6.32 24.53 -0.20
N GLY A 271 -6.97 23.40 -0.55
CA GLY A 271 -8.39 23.31 -0.85
C GLY A 271 -9.28 22.86 0.31
N ALA A 272 -8.73 22.68 1.51
CA ALA A 272 -9.54 22.27 2.66
C ALA A 272 -10.52 23.39 3.05
N SER A 273 -11.80 23.03 3.14
CA SER A 273 -12.86 24.00 3.41
C SER A 273 -12.75 24.59 4.83
N THR A 274 -13.30 25.80 5.04
CA THR A 274 -13.44 26.39 6.38
C THR A 274 -14.25 25.49 7.31
N GLU A 275 -15.14 24.64 6.78
CA GLU A 275 -15.83 23.62 7.57
C GLU A 275 -14.91 22.46 8.00
N GLU A 276 -13.98 21.99 7.15
CA GLU A 276 -13.01 20.94 7.51
C GLU A 276 -12.08 21.38 8.65
N LYS A 277 -11.75 22.67 8.74
CA LYS A 277 -11.04 23.26 9.89
C LYS A 277 -11.69 22.92 11.24
N THR A 278 -13.02 22.89 11.32
CA THR A 278 -13.74 22.60 12.57
C THR A 278 -13.73 21.11 12.94
N VAL A 279 -13.45 20.23 11.97
CA VAL A 279 -13.32 18.79 12.20
C VAL A 279 -11.89 18.43 12.62
N THR A 280 -10.88 19.18 12.16
CA THR A 280 -9.48 19.03 12.64
C THR A 280 -9.33 19.28 14.14
N THR A 281 -10.32 19.90 14.80
CA THR A 281 -10.34 20.05 16.27
C THR A 281 -10.44 18.71 17.00
N TYR A 282 -10.91 17.65 16.31
CA TYR A 282 -10.99 16.27 16.83
C TYR A 282 -9.80 15.39 16.42
N ARG A 283 -8.90 15.86 15.55
CA ARG A 283 -7.83 15.03 14.95
C ARG A 283 -6.57 15.80 14.71
N THR A 284 -5.49 15.22 15.22
CA THR A 284 -4.23 15.91 15.38
C THR A 284 -3.21 15.24 14.51
N PRO A 285 -2.93 15.76 13.31
CA PRO A 285 -1.80 15.28 12.57
C PRO A 285 -0.53 15.78 13.27
N VAL A 286 0.19 14.85 13.91
CA VAL A 286 1.51 15.08 14.51
C VAL A 286 2.57 15.27 13.41
N PHE A 287 2.29 14.71 12.22
CA PHE A 287 3.05 14.93 11.00
C PHE A 287 2.21 15.66 9.95
N VAL A 288 2.29 17.00 9.94
CA VAL A 288 1.99 17.76 8.69
C VAL A 288 3.22 18.45 8.15
N ILE A 289 4.40 17.87 8.37
CA ILE A 289 5.48 18.14 7.45
C ILE A 289 5.10 17.36 6.18
N ALA A 290 4.87 18.07 5.07
CA ALA A 290 4.88 17.42 3.74
C ALA A 290 6.09 16.49 3.73
N PRO A 291 5.99 15.23 3.24
CA PRO A 291 7.12 14.28 3.31
C PRO A 291 8.37 15.08 2.96
N ASN A 292 9.30 15.27 3.89
CA ASN A 292 10.52 16.05 3.66
C ASN A 292 11.67 15.05 3.53
N VAL A 293 12.79 15.47 2.96
CA VAL A 293 13.94 14.60 2.70
C VAL A 293 14.36 13.76 3.93
N LEU A 294 14.12 14.26 5.15
CA LEU A 294 14.43 13.53 6.39
C LEU A 294 13.39 12.45 6.75
N THR A 295 12.08 12.67 6.63
CA THR A 295 11.07 11.59 6.76
C THR A 295 11.15 10.56 5.62
N ARG A 296 11.63 10.98 4.44
CA ARG A 296 11.67 10.20 3.20
C ARG A 296 12.75 9.10 3.15
N HIS A 297 13.72 9.09 4.07
CA HIS A 297 14.90 8.20 4.00
C HIS A 297 15.00 7.13 5.11
N TYR A 298 14.14 7.16 6.12
CA TYR A 298 14.26 6.20 7.23
C TYR A 298 13.23 5.08 7.06
N ALA A 299 13.63 4.03 6.34
CA ALA A 299 13.02 2.71 6.49
C ALA A 299 13.33 2.19 7.90
N GLY A 300 12.32 1.83 8.69
CA GLY A 300 12.48 1.35 10.06
C GLY A 300 11.40 1.85 11.03
N SER A 301 11.64 1.66 12.33
CA SER A 301 10.73 2.12 13.36
C SER A 301 10.81 3.65 13.56
N VAL A 302 9.66 4.27 13.75
CA VAL A 302 9.50 5.68 14.14
C VAL A 302 9.05 5.70 15.60
N SER A 303 9.67 6.53 16.42
CA SER A 303 9.26 6.75 17.81
C SER A 303 8.76 8.17 18.02
N ALA A 304 7.59 8.28 18.61
CA ALA A 304 6.98 9.54 19.02
C ALA A 304 6.94 9.57 20.55
N LYS A 305 7.42 10.65 21.16
CA LYS A 305 7.48 10.81 22.61
C LYS A 305 6.74 12.06 23.04
N MET A 306 5.81 11.93 23.97
CA MET A 306 5.17 13.02 24.69
C MET A 306 6.10 13.57 25.81
N LYS A 307 6.20 14.89 25.91
CA LYS A 307 6.90 15.64 26.95
C LYS A 307 6.18 15.56 28.29
N GLU A 308 4.84 15.58 28.28
CA GLU A 308 4.01 15.37 29.45
C GLU A 308 3.30 14.02 29.35
N LYS A 309 3.39 13.22 30.41
CA LYS A 309 2.83 11.87 30.45
C LYS A 309 1.31 11.93 30.49
N ALA A 310 0.66 11.46 29.42
CA ALA A 310 -0.76 11.12 29.44
C ALA A 310 -0.99 9.74 30.07
N THR A 311 -2.15 9.53 30.70
CA THR A 311 -2.54 8.23 31.28
C THR A 311 -2.63 7.14 30.19
N GLU A 312 -3.12 7.52 29.02
CA GLU A 312 -3.16 6.72 27.80
C GLU A 312 -3.12 7.67 26.60
N TRP A 313 -2.35 7.32 25.58
CA TRP A 313 -2.41 8.02 24.30
C TRP A 313 -2.24 7.04 23.13
N ALA A 314 -2.81 7.41 21.98
CA ALA A 314 -2.92 6.53 20.82
C ALA A 314 -2.49 7.23 19.53
N GLY A 315 -1.53 6.64 18.84
CA GLY A 315 -1.15 6.97 17.49
C GLY A 315 -1.88 6.13 16.46
N ARG A 316 -1.85 6.60 15.23
CA ARG A 316 -2.28 5.90 14.03
C ARG A 316 -1.14 5.98 13.03
N VAL A 317 -0.72 4.83 12.54
CA VAL A 317 0.39 4.67 11.59
C VAL A 317 -0.15 4.15 10.27
N LEU A 318 0.32 4.74 9.18
CA LEU A 318 0.26 4.18 7.84
C LEU A 318 1.68 3.75 7.47
N TYR A 319 1.93 2.45 7.26
CA TYR A 319 3.28 1.95 6.93
C TYR A 319 3.24 0.79 5.94
N ILE A 320 4.36 0.50 5.28
CA ILE A 320 4.51 -0.66 4.39
C ILE A 320 5.40 -1.67 5.10
N PRO A 321 4.92 -2.91 5.33
CA PRO A 321 5.72 -3.93 5.99
C PRO A 321 6.90 -4.36 5.11
N LEU A 322 8.01 -4.72 5.74
CA LEU A 322 9.13 -5.38 5.08
C LEU A 322 8.81 -6.87 4.91
N LEU A 323 8.84 -7.36 3.67
CA LEU A 323 8.67 -8.79 3.41
C LEU A 323 9.98 -9.54 3.45
N THR A 324 9.90 -10.79 3.91
CA THR A 324 10.98 -11.76 3.74
C THR A 324 11.02 -12.26 2.30
N HIS A 325 12.16 -12.82 1.90
CA HIS A 325 12.30 -13.43 0.57
C HIS A 325 11.25 -14.53 0.31
N ASP A 326 10.98 -15.37 1.30
CA ASP A 326 9.99 -16.45 1.18
C ASP A 326 8.57 -15.91 0.98
N GLN A 327 8.23 -14.79 1.62
CA GLN A 327 6.94 -14.12 1.40
C GLN A 327 6.85 -13.54 -0.02
N VAL A 328 7.92 -12.93 -0.52
CA VAL A 328 7.97 -12.43 -1.91
C VAL A 328 7.79 -13.59 -2.90
N CYS A 329 8.51 -14.69 -2.72
CA CYS A 329 8.36 -15.88 -3.55
C CYS A 329 6.94 -16.46 -3.48
N SER A 330 6.37 -16.56 -2.27
CA SER A 330 5.00 -17.07 -2.10
C SER A 330 3.96 -16.21 -2.84
N MET A 331 4.13 -14.88 -2.85
CA MET A 331 3.27 -13.98 -3.62
C MET A 331 3.38 -14.22 -5.13
N VAL A 332 4.60 -14.41 -5.64
CA VAL A 332 4.85 -14.69 -7.06
C VAL A 332 4.28 -16.05 -7.46
N GLU A 333 4.49 -17.07 -6.63
CA GLU A 333 3.96 -18.44 -6.82
C GLU A 333 2.43 -18.44 -6.88
N GLN A 334 1.78 -17.77 -5.93
CA GLN A 334 0.32 -17.63 -5.88
C GLN A 334 -0.20 -16.89 -7.12
N TYR A 335 0.49 -15.84 -7.58
CA TYR A 335 0.12 -15.15 -8.82
C TYR A 335 0.26 -16.09 -10.05
N ALA A 336 1.37 -16.81 -10.15
CA ALA A 336 1.62 -17.77 -11.23
C ALA A 336 0.60 -18.91 -11.24
N GLY A 337 0.09 -19.33 -10.08
CA GLY A 337 -0.97 -20.32 -9.97
C GLY A 337 -2.30 -19.90 -10.62
N ARG A 338 -2.50 -18.60 -10.88
CA ARG A 338 -3.74 -18.04 -11.45
C ARG A 338 -3.69 -17.83 -12.96
N ILE A 339 -2.52 -17.90 -13.58
CA ILE A 339 -2.40 -17.80 -15.04
C ILE A 339 -2.70 -19.16 -15.69
N GLU A 340 -2.93 -19.15 -17.01
CA GLU A 340 -3.26 -20.35 -17.78
C GLU A 340 -2.16 -21.42 -17.67
N ARG A 341 -2.58 -22.70 -17.61
CA ARG A 341 -1.62 -23.82 -17.54
C ARG A 341 -0.65 -23.80 -18.71
N GLY A 342 0.62 -24.08 -18.43
CA GLY A 342 1.69 -24.09 -19.44
C GLY A 342 2.27 -22.71 -19.75
N ARG A 343 1.71 -21.64 -19.16
CA ARG A 343 2.26 -20.29 -19.24
C ARG A 343 3.19 -20.01 -18.07
N ALA A 344 4.00 -18.97 -18.20
CA ALA A 344 4.91 -18.51 -17.17
C ALA A 344 4.82 -17.00 -16.96
N ILE A 345 5.25 -16.57 -15.77
CA ILE A 345 5.44 -15.16 -15.44
C ILE A 345 6.90 -14.86 -15.13
N LEU A 346 7.27 -13.60 -15.34
CA LEU A 346 8.47 -12.98 -14.80
C LEU A 346 8.04 -11.80 -13.91
N ALA A 347 8.38 -11.86 -12.63
CA ALA A 347 8.22 -10.76 -11.70
C ALA A 347 9.51 -9.93 -11.62
N VAL A 348 9.42 -8.66 -11.99
CA VAL A 348 10.53 -7.70 -12.05
C VAL A 348 10.29 -6.61 -11.02
N CYS A 349 11.34 -6.04 -10.42
CA CYS A 349 11.19 -4.85 -9.59
C CYS A 349 10.52 -3.72 -10.39
N THR A 350 9.39 -3.20 -9.90
CA THR A 350 8.63 -2.14 -10.59
C THR A 350 9.48 -0.91 -10.86
N ALA A 351 10.37 -0.55 -9.93
CA ALA A 351 11.27 0.58 -10.12
C ALA A 351 12.22 0.39 -11.31
N MET A 352 12.62 -0.83 -11.63
CA MET A 352 13.47 -1.11 -12.79
C MET A 352 12.71 -0.89 -14.10
N TYR A 353 11.53 -1.49 -14.22
CA TYR A 353 10.68 -1.39 -15.41
C TYR A 353 10.36 0.07 -15.73
N GLU A 354 10.00 0.84 -14.71
CA GLU A 354 9.65 2.25 -14.82
C GLU A 354 10.85 3.21 -14.97
N GLY A 355 12.10 2.68 -15.06
CA GLY A 355 13.30 3.52 -15.14
C GLY A 355 13.50 4.43 -13.92
N MET A 356 13.04 4.00 -12.75
CA MET A 356 13.03 4.79 -11.53
C MET A 356 14.35 4.67 -10.75
N SER A 357 15.00 5.80 -10.50
CA SER A 357 16.05 5.88 -9.47
C SER A 357 15.45 5.72 -8.07
N VAL A 358 15.88 4.69 -7.33
CA VAL A 358 15.43 4.30 -5.97
C VAL A 358 16.67 3.91 -5.15
N ALA A 359 16.77 4.37 -3.91
CA ALA A 359 17.86 3.99 -3.00
C ALA A 359 17.75 2.54 -2.54
N ASP A 360 18.88 1.90 -2.23
CA ASP A 360 18.96 0.44 -2.00
C ASP A 360 18.06 -0.03 -0.86
N HIS A 361 18.05 0.71 0.26
CA HIS A 361 17.20 0.44 1.42
C HIS A 361 15.69 0.55 1.13
N MET A 362 15.31 1.19 0.01
CA MET A 362 13.91 1.35 -0.39
C MET A 362 13.44 0.27 -1.36
N LEU A 363 14.36 -0.50 -1.96
CA LEU A 363 14.04 -1.58 -2.90
C LEU A 363 13.10 -2.65 -2.33
N PRO A 364 13.19 -3.08 -1.05
CA PRO A 364 12.27 -4.08 -0.50
C PRO A 364 10.80 -3.67 -0.52
N TYR A 365 10.54 -2.35 -0.50
CA TYR A 365 9.19 -1.79 -0.46
C TYR A 365 8.64 -1.48 -1.85
N THR A 366 9.47 -1.59 -2.88
CA THR A 366 9.00 -1.48 -4.26
C THR A 366 8.15 -2.70 -4.60
N GLY A 367 7.03 -2.49 -5.27
CA GLY A 367 6.28 -3.61 -5.83
C GLY A 367 6.99 -4.26 -7.00
N MET A 368 6.27 -5.17 -7.64
CA MET A 368 6.72 -5.98 -8.75
C MET A 368 5.83 -5.72 -9.97
N THR A 369 6.46 -5.72 -11.14
CA THR A 369 5.78 -5.72 -12.43
C THR A 369 5.82 -7.13 -12.99
N ILE A 370 4.68 -7.63 -13.44
CA ILE A 370 4.53 -9.00 -13.90
C ILE A 370 4.38 -9.02 -15.42
N PHE A 371 5.29 -9.73 -16.08
CA PHE A 371 5.22 -10.05 -17.50
C PHE A 371 4.81 -11.50 -17.68
N ARG A 372 3.98 -11.77 -18.68
CA ARG A 372 3.75 -13.12 -19.21
C ARG A 372 4.77 -13.44 -20.29
N ASP A 373 5.04 -14.72 -20.50
CA ASP A 373 5.99 -15.25 -21.49
C ASP A 373 5.68 -14.92 -22.96
N ASP A 374 4.48 -14.42 -23.27
CA ASP A 374 4.11 -13.91 -24.60
C ASP A 374 4.14 -12.38 -24.71
N GLU A 375 4.52 -11.68 -23.64
CA GLU A 375 4.56 -10.23 -23.62
C GLU A 375 5.95 -9.71 -23.98
N GLU A 376 5.98 -8.60 -24.72
CA GLU A 376 7.21 -7.86 -24.98
C GLU A 376 7.85 -7.44 -23.65
N GLY A 377 9.16 -7.59 -23.54
CA GLY A 377 9.89 -7.30 -22.31
C GLY A 377 10.06 -8.48 -21.35
N PHE A 378 9.40 -9.63 -21.59
CA PHE A 378 9.51 -10.80 -20.70
C PHE A 378 10.96 -11.27 -20.47
N SER A 379 11.83 -11.15 -21.47
CA SER A 379 13.22 -11.60 -21.38
C SER A 379 14.22 -10.49 -21.08
N ASP A 380 13.77 -9.25 -20.85
CA ASP A 380 14.66 -8.08 -20.93
C ASP A 380 15.23 -7.70 -19.55
N TYR A 381 14.61 -8.20 -18.49
CA TYR A 381 14.89 -7.79 -17.12
C TYR A 381 15.28 -8.97 -16.22
N PRO A 382 16.23 -8.80 -15.28
CA PRO A 382 16.40 -9.74 -14.17
C PRO A 382 15.14 -9.79 -13.30
N GLY A 383 14.77 -10.97 -12.83
CA GLY A 383 13.54 -11.13 -12.04
C GLY A 383 13.36 -12.52 -11.45
N LEU A 384 12.17 -12.76 -10.92
CA LEU A 384 11.71 -14.07 -10.46
C LEU A 384 10.84 -14.70 -11.55
N TYR A 385 11.34 -15.73 -12.19
CA TYR A 385 10.57 -16.53 -13.14
C TYR A 385 9.75 -17.57 -12.38
N CYS A 386 8.50 -17.76 -12.78
CA CYS A 386 7.64 -18.80 -12.22
C CYS A 386 6.68 -19.35 -13.28
N ALA A 387 6.76 -20.65 -13.55
CA ALA A 387 5.76 -21.34 -14.36
C ALA A 387 4.48 -21.59 -13.55
N ALA A 388 3.33 -21.70 -14.21
CA ALA A 388 2.07 -22.03 -13.54
C ALA A 388 2.19 -23.33 -12.72
N GLY A 389 2.00 -23.24 -11.39
CA GLY A 389 2.14 -24.36 -10.45
C GLY A 389 3.59 -24.77 -10.11
N GLY A 390 4.58 -23.98 -10.53
CA GLY A 390 6.00 -24.18 -10.19
C GLY A 390 6.48 -23.27 -9.06
N LYS A 391 7.73 -23.45 -8.64
CA LYS A 391 8.38 -22.57 -7.66
C LYS A 391 9.12 -21.42 -8.34
N PRO A 392 9.05 -20.19 -7.81
CA PRO A 392 9.82 -19.08 -8.35
C PRO A 392 11.32 -19.30 -8.23
N TYR A 393 12.07 -18.88 -9.24
CA TYR A 393 13.55 -18.86 -9.20
C TYR A 393 14.11 -17.63 -9.90
N VAL A 394 15.34 -17.25 -9.55
CA VAL A 394 15.99 -16.07 -10.10
C VAL A 394 16.45 -16.33 -11.53
N VAL A 395 16.15 -15.39 -12.43
CA VAL A 395 16.66 -15.36 -13.80
C VAL A 395 17.36 -14.03 -14.06
N VAL A 396 18.47 -14.09 -14.79
CA VAL A 396 19.15 -12.94 -15.38
C VAL A 396 19.13 -13.13 -16.89
N PRO A 397 18.64 -12.16 -17.69
CA PRO A 397 18.65 -12.24 -19.15
C PRO A 397 20.03 -12.58 -19.70
N GLU A 398 20.07 -13.42 -20.73
CA GLU A 398 21.34 -13.93 -21.27
C GLU A 398 22.29 -12.80 -21.70
N GLN A 399 21.78 -11.75 -22.34
CA GLN A 399 22.59 -10.60 -22.76
C GLN A 399 23.27 -9.92 -21.55
N ARG A 400 22.51 -9.70 -20.47
CA ARG A 400 23.03 -9.09 -19.23
C ARG A 400 23.97 -10.04 -18.51
N GLN A 401 23.61 -11.31 -18.43
CA GLN A 401 24.43 -12.37 -17.85
C GLN A 401 25.79 -12.43 -18.54
N ARG A 402 25.83 -12.42 -19.88
CA ARG A 402 27.09 -12.41 -20.66
C ARG A 402 27.93 -11.18 -20.35
N ALA A 403 27.33 -9.98 -20.39
CA ALA A 403 28.04 -8.73 -20.10
C ALA A 403 28.60 -8.69 -18.67
N ALA A 404 27.80 -9.08 -17.68
CA ALA A 404 28.21 -9.15 -16.28
C ALA A 404 29.27 -10.22 -16.05
N ALA A 405 29.16 -11.39 -16.67
CA ALA A 405 30.16 -12.46 -16.58
C ALA A 405 31.52 -12.03 -17.12
N TYR A 406 31.57 -11.28 -18.22
CA TYR A 406 32.81 -10.68 -18.73
C TYR A 406 33.42 -9.70 -17.73
N ARG A 407 32.62 -8.78 -17.18
CA ARG A 407 33.09 -7.83 -16.15
C ARG A 407 33.62 -8.55 -14.91
N VAL A 408 32.96 -9.64 -14.49
CA VAL A 408 33.40 -10.47 -13.35
C VAL A 408 34.72 -11.17 -13.68
N LYS A 409 34.89 -11.70 -14.91
CA LYS A 409 36.13 -12.30 -15.37
C LYS A 409 37.28 -11.29 -15.31
N ASP A 410 37.09 -10.11 -15.88
CA ASP A 410 38.11 -9.07 -15.91
C ASP A 410 38.47 -8.59 -14.50
N ALA A 411 37.46 -8.44 -13.64
CA ALA A 411 37.67 -8.10 -12.23
C ALA A 411 38.44 -9.19 -11.47
N MET A 412 38.30 -10.46 -11.87
CA MET A 412 39.01 -11.60 -11.25
C MET A 412 40.39 -11.86 -11.85
N ALA A 413 40.76 -11.19 -12.94
CA ALA A 413 42.09 -11.31 -13.50
C ALA A 413 43.15 -10.83 -12.48
N SER A 414 44.19 -11.63 -12.29
CA SER A 414 45.27 -11.29 -11.36
C SER A 414 46.07 -10.11 -11.90
N THR A 415 46.20 -9.06 -11.08
CA THR A 415 47.06 -7.90 -11.37
C THR A 415 48.03 -7.67 -10.22
N PRO A 416 49.13 -6.90 -10.41
CA PRO A 416 50.05 -6.56 -9.32
C PRO A 416 49.36 -5.89 -8.12
N GLN A 417 48.29 -5.12 -8.36
CA GLN A 417 47.50 -4.45 -7.33
C GLN A 417 46.45 -5.37 -6.69
N HIS A 418 45.99 -6.40 -7.42
CA HIS A 418 44.98 -7.36 -6.99
C HIS A 418 45.38 -8.79 -7.37
N PRO A 419 46.33 -9.42 -6.64
CA PRO A 419 46.86 -10.74 -6.99
C PRO A 419 45.85 -11.89 -6.84
N THR A 420 44.70 -11.64 -6.21
CA THR A 420 43.58 -12.61 -6.09
C THR A 420 42.30 -12.10 -6.76
N GLY A 421 42.43 -11.11 -7.65
CA GLY A 421 41.32 -10.40 -8.27
C GLY A 421 40.69 -9.33 -7.36
N ASN A 422 39.99 -8.38 -7.97
CA ASN A 422 39.26 -7.32 -7.31
C ASN A 422 37.88 -7.80 -6.83
N ARG A 423 37.85 -8.39 -5.64
CA ARG A 423 36.61 -8.90 -5.01
C ARG A 423 35.55 -7.82 -4.76
N ARG A 424 35.95 -6.56 -4.57
CA ARG A 424 35.00 -5.44 -4.38
C ARG A 424 34.25 -5.12 -5.67
N LEU A 425 34.96 -5.12 -6.80
CA LEU A 425 34.36 -4.92 -8.12
C LEU A 425 33.45 -6.09 -8.51
N VAL A 426 33.84 -7.34 -8.22
CA VAL A 426 32.94 -8.49 -8.41
C VAL A 426 31.66 -8.35 -7.59
N ARG A 427 31.79 -7.92 -6.32
CA ARG A 427 30.62 -7.65 -5.47
C ARG A 427 29.73 -6.58 -6.09
N SER A 428 30.27 -5.46 -6.58
CA SER A 428 29.44 -4.40 -7.17
C SER A 428 28.72 -4.88 -8.43
N ILE A 429 29.38 -5.65 -9.30
CA ILE A 429 28.74 -6.21 -10.52
C ILE A 429 27.59 -7.15 -10.15
N VAL A 430 27.78 -8.04 -9.17
CA VAL A 430 26.71 -8.91 -8.67
C VAL A 430 25.56 -8.07 -8.12
N LEU A 431 25.87 -7.04 -7.31
CA LEU A 431 24.84 -6.16 -6.74
C LEU A 431 24.06 -5.41 -7.82
N ASP A 432 24.71 -4.95 -8.89
CA ASP A 432 24.05 -4.28 -10.02
C ASP A 432 22.98 -5.17 -10.68
N GLU A 433 23.27 -6.47 -10.83
CA GLU A 433 22.32 -7.44 -11.42
C GLU A 433 21.25 -7.90 -10.41
N CYS A 434 21.63 -8.14 -9.15
CA CYS A 434 20.70 -8.50 -8.09
C CYS A 434 19.68 -7.41 -7.81
N ARG A 435 20.08 -6.14 -7.93
CA ARG A 435 19.34 -4.98 -7.45
C ARG A 435 17.87 -4.96 -7.87
N TRP A 436 17.60 -5.50 -9.04
CA TRP A 436 16.32 -5.40 -9.69
C TRP A 436 15.49 -6.69 -9.62
N VAL A 437 16.03 -7.72 -8.99
CA VAL A 437 15.29 -8.94 -8.70
C VAL A 437 14.49 -8.73 -7.40
N PRO A 438 13.17 -8.95 -7.40
CA PRO A 438 12.37 -8.85 -6.18
C PRO A 438 12.91 -9.71 -5.04
N GLY A 439 12.97 -9.16 -3.83
CA GLY A 439 13.53 -9.84 -2.65
C GLY A 439 15.07 -9.90 -2.61
N ALA A 440 15.77 -9.16 -3.49
CA ALA A 440 17.23 -9.05 -3.45
C ALA A 440 17.75 -8.28 -2.23
N VAL A 441 17.02 -7.25 -1.82
CA VAL A 441 17.21 -6.53 -0.56
C VAL A 441 16.12 -7.02 0.38
N THR A 442 16.53 -7.52 1.54
CA THR A 442 15.62 -8.02 2.59
C THR A 442 15.86 -7.33 3.92
N ASP A 443 16.74 -6.32 3.93
CA ASP A 443 17.19 -5.63 5.14
C ASP A 443 17.02 -4.11 4.98
N PRO A 444 16.60 -3.38 6.02
CA PRO A 444 16.47 -1.92 5.98
C PRO A 444 17.79 -1.18 5.69
N GLY A 445 18.96 -1.78 5.96
CA GLY A 445 20.28 -1.26 5.61
C GLY A 445 20.66 -1.44 4.14
N GLY A 446 19.82 -2.09 3.33
CA GLY A 446 20.12 -2.38 1.93
C GLY A 446 20.84 -3.73 1.76
N PHE A 447 21.92 -3.76 0.97
CA PHE A 447 22.65 -5.00 0.66
C PHE A 447 23.66 -5.44 1.73
N GLU A 448 23.45 -5.01 2.98
CA GLU A 448 24.30 -5.40 4.11
C GLU A 448 24.16 -6.90 4.38
N VAL A 449 22.92 -7.41 4.36
CA VAL A 449 22.61 -8.83 4.52
C VAL A 449 22.66 -9.56 3.17
N ILE A 450 23.23 -10.77 3.17
CA ILE A 450 23.26 -11.63 1.97
C ILE A 450 21.90 -12.33 1.84
N SER A 451 21.14 -11.97 0.81
CA SER A 451 19.89 -12.65 0.43
C SER A 451 20.15 -13.90 -0.42
N LYS A 452 19.17 -14.81 -0.47
CA LYS A 452 19.19 -15.97 -1.37
C LYS A 452 19.30 -15.55 -2.84
N VAL A 453 18.59 -14.50 -3.24
CA VAL A 453 18.69 -13.92 -4.59
C VAL A 453 20.14 -13.57 -4.94
N ARG A 454 20.86 -12.95 -4.01
CA ARG A 454 22.26 -12.59 -4.23
C ARG A 454 23.16 -13.81 -4.41
N GLN A 455 22.90 -14.89 -3.68
CA GLN A 455 23.62 -16.15 -3.85
C GLN A 455 23.34 -16.77 -5.23
N ASP A 456 22.08 -16.79 -5.64
CA ASP A 456 21.65 -17.37 -6.91
C ASP A 456 22.23 -16.58 -8.11
N VAL A 457 22.16 -15.24 -8.11
CA VAL A 457 22.81 -14.40 -9.14
C VAL A 457 24.33 -14.62 -9.16
N THR A 458 24.97 -14.72 -7.99
CA THR A 458 26.41 -15.00 -7.92
C THR A 458 26.75 -16.33 -8.60
N ALA A 459 25.95 -17.37 -8.38
CA ALA A 459 26.13 -18.67 -9.01
C ALA A 459 25.94 -18.62 -10.53
N ILE A 460 24.89 -17.94 -11.01
CA ILE A 460 24.59 -17.74 -12.43
C ILE A 460 25.75 -17.04 -13.15
N LEU A 461 26.28 -15.95 -12.59
CA LEU A 461 27.36 -15.18 -13.19
C LEU A 461 28.70 -15.94 -13.17
N ARG A 462 28.99 -16.69 -12.09
CA ARG A 462 30.19 -17.53 -12.02
C ARG A 462 30.16 -18.69 -13.01
N GLY A 463 29.01 -19.37 -13.14
CA GLY A 463 28.82 -20.45 -14.11
C GLY A 463 28.98 -19.98 -15.57
N ALA A 464 28.46 -18.80 -15.89
CA ALA A 464 28.67 -18.18 -17.21
C ALA A 464 30.12 -17.78 -17.46
N ALA A 465 30.82 -17.29 -16.43
CA ALA A 465 32.23 -16.95 -16.54
C ALA A 465 33.09 -18.21 -16.79
N SER A 466 32.82 -19.32 -16.08
CA SER A 466 33.62 -20.56 -16.18
C SER A 466 33.36 -21.38 -17.46
N SER A 467 32.12 -21.48 -17.93
CA SER A 467 31.79 -22.17 -19.19
C SER A 467 32.49 -21.54 -20.40
N LYS A 468 32.63 -20.21 -20.41
CA LYS A 468 33.34 -19.49 -21.47
C LYS A 468 34.87 -19.65 -21.43
N TRP A 469 35.45 -19.96 -20.26
CA TRP A 469 36.85 -20.38 -20.17
C TRP A 469 37.08 -21.71 -20.89
N ALA A 470 36.11 -22.64 -20.86
CA ALA A 470 36.21 -23.91 -21.58
C ALA A 470 36.04 -23.73 -23.10
N GLU A 471 35.16 -22.86 -23.56
CA GLU A 471 35.00 -22.57 -25.00
C GLU A 471 36.23 -21.87 -25.59
N LEU A 472 36.83 -20.91 -24.88
CA LEU A 472 38.04 -20.23 -25.35
C LEU A 472 39.30 -21.09 -25.22
N ALA A 473 39.41 -21.95 -24.20
CA ALA A 473 40.53 -22.87 -24.06
C ALA A 473 40.51 -24.03 -25.08
N ASN A 474 39.35 -24.31 -25.70
CA ASN A 474 39.21 -25.27 -26.80
C ASN A 474 39.29 -24.62 -28.19
N ALA A 475 39.36 -23.29 -28.26
CA ALA A 475 39.51 -22.51 -29.50
C ALA A 475 40.98 -22.08 -29.77
N PHE A 476 41.89 -22.42 -28.86
CA PHE A 476 43.35 -22.37 -28.99
C PHE A 476 43.89 -23.78 -28.80
#